data_AF-Q95WI6-F1
#
_entry.id   AF-Q95WI6-F1
#
_cell.length_a   1.000
_cell.length_b   1.000
_cell.length_c   1.000
_cell.angle_alpha   90.00
_cell.angle_beta   90.00
_cell.angle_gamma   90.00
#
_symmetry.space_group_name_H-M   'P 1'
#
loop_
_entity.id
_entity.type
_entity.pdbx_description
1 polymer ?
#
loop_
_entity_poly.entity_id
_entity_poly.type
_entity_poly.pdbx_seq_one_letter_code
_entity_poly.pdbx_strand_id
1 'polypeptide(L)'
;VQMLAIAPNKEPECREMIKKICDTFAVSATARDVLEVATTGKNVDEHYCLQPLVGASQTGYRSSWWMQFYCILWRSWLSVLKDPMLVKVRLLQTAMVATLIGSIYFGQVLDQDGVMNINGALFLFLTNMTFQNVFAVINVFSAELPVFLREKRSRLYRVDTYFLGKTIAELPLFIAVPFVFTSITYPMIGLQAGLQPYLTALFIVTLVANVSTSFGYLISCASSSISMALSVGPPVVIPFLI
;
A
#
# COMPACT_ATOMS: atom_id res chain seq x y z
N VAL A 1 4.07 25.37 -9.28
CA VAL A 1 4.12 24.79 -10.65
C VAL A 1 2.71 24.66 -11.23
N GLN A 2 1.88 25.71 -11.09
CA GLN A 2 0.45 25.69 -11.45
C GLN A 2 0.16 26.48 -12.74
N MET A 3 1.21 26.94 -13.44
CA MET A 3 1.12 27.83 -14.61
C MET A 3 1.42 27.12 -15.94
N LEU A 4 1.27 25.79 -15.99
CA LEU A 4 1.38 25.00 -17.23
C LEU A 4 0.01 24.63 -17.81
N ALA A 5 -1.09 24.96 -17.11
CA ALA A 5 -2.44 24.73 -17.61
C ALA A 5 -2.88 25.88 -18.52
N ILE A 6 -3.52 25.55 -19.64
CA ILE A 6 -4.15 26.52 -20.54
C ILE A 6 -5.21 27.29 -19.75
N ALA A 7 -4.99 28.58 -19.55
CA ALA A 7 -5.99 29.46 -18.95
C ALA A 7 -7.09 29.74 -19.99
N PRO A 8 -8.37 29.41 -19.70
CA PRO A 8 -9.45 29.74 -20.62
C PRO A 8 -9.50 31.27 -20.82
N ASN A 9 -9.57 31.72 -22.07
CA ASN A 9 -9.46 33.11 -22.58
C ASN A 9 -8.05 33.66 -22.90
N LYS A 10 -6.96 32.93 -22.66
CA LYS A 10 -5.58 33.37 -23.00
C LYS A 10 -4.84 32.43 -23.95
N GLU A 11 -5.58 31.90 -24.91
CA GLU A 11 -5.03 30.98 -25.92
C GLU A 11 -3.84 31.54 -26.73
N PRO A 12 -3.85 32.80 -27.24
CA PRO A 12 -2.74 33.28 -28.07
C PRO A 12 -1.44 33.42 -27.27
N GLU A 13 -1.50 33.93 -26.04
CA GLU A 13 -0.35 34.04 -25.13
C GLU A 13 0.22 32.66 -24.76
N CYS A 14 -0.66 31.68 -24.50
CA CYS A 14 -0.22 30.30 -24.22
C CYS A 14 0.50 29.68 -25.42
N ARG A 15 -0.01 29.90 -26.64
CA ARG A 15 0.61 29.42 -27.89
C ARG A 15 1.99 30.03 -28.11
N GLU A 16 2.16 31.32 -27.84
CA GLU A 16 3.46 32.00 -27.94
C GLU A 16 4.44 31.49 -26.89
N MET A 17 3.99 31.26 -25.65
CA MET A 17 4.82 30.72 -24.59
C MET A 17 5.27 29.27 -24.88
N ILE A 18 4.37 28.43 -25.41
CA ILE A 18 4.71 27.07 -25.86
C ILE A 18 5.79 27.13 -26.94
N LYS A 19 5.62 27.99 -27.96
CA LYS A 19 6.63 28.17 -29.02
C LYS A 19 7.97 28.58 -28.43
N LYS A 20 7.98 29.59 -27.55
CA LYS A 20 9.20 30.05 -26.89
C LYS A 20 9.90 28.93 -26.12
N ILE A 21 9.17 28.08 -25.42
CA ILE A 21 9.72 26.93 -24.70
C ILE A 21 10.30 25.91 -25.68
N CYS A 22 9.58 25.58 -26.76
CA CYS A 22 10.06 24.68 -27.80
C CYS A 22 11.34 25.19 -28.46
N ASP A 23 11.40 26.47 -28.80
CA ASP A 23 12.56 27.11 -29.42
C ASP A 23 13.75 27.14 -28.46
N THR A 24 13.50 27.51 -27.19
CA THR A 24 14.54 27.52 -26.15
C THR A 24 15.06 26.12 -25.87
N PHE A 25 14.17 25.12 -25.85
CA PHE A 25 14.55 23.72 -25.69
C PHE A 25 15.41 23.26 -26.86
N ALA A 26 14.98 23.51 -28.11
CA ALA A 26 15.70 23.09 -29.32
C ALA A 26 17.16 23.61 -29.38
N VAL A 27 17.43 24.79 -28.82
CA VAL A 27 18.78 25.38 -28.78
C VAL A 27 19.60 24.88 -27.57
N SER A 28 18.94 24.41 -26.52
CA SER A 28 19.58 23.95 -25.27
C SER A 28 20.47 22.73 -25.48
N ALA A 29 21.49 22.59 -24.61
CA ALA A 29 22.36 21.41 -24.59
C ALA A 29 21.56 20.11 -24.37
N THR A 30 20.54 20.17 -23.51
CA THR A 30 19.62 19.05 -23.23
C THR A 30 18.91 18.52 -24.46
N ALA A 31 18.51 19.36 -25.42
CA ALA A 31 17.87 18.88 -26.63
C ALA A 31 18.84 18.15 -27.55
N ARG A 32 20.12 18.56 -27.59
CA ARG A 32 21.16 17.85 -28.37
C ARG A 32 21.41 16.47 -27.78
N ASP A 33 21.53 16.37 -26.46
CA ASP A 33 21.69 15.09 -25.77
C ASP A 33 20.50 14.15 -26.04
N VAL A 34 19.27 14.67 -26.02
CA VAL A 34 18.05 13.88 -26.32
C VAL A 34 18.01 13.44 -27.79
N LEU A 35 18.41 14.30 -28.73
CA LEU A 35 18.44 13.99 -30.16
C LEU A 35 19.52 12.95 -30.49
N GLU A 36 20.68 13.04 -29.85
CA GLU A 36 21.79 12.08 -29.99
C GLU A 36 21.39 10.69 -29.45
N VAL A 37 20.66 10.64 -28.32
CA VAL A 37 20.09 9.39 -27.80
C VAL A 37 19.03 8.82 -28.74
N ALA A 38 18.18 9.67 -29.36
CA ALA A 38 17.13 9.24 -30.28
C ALA A 38 17.68 8.68 -31.60
N THR A 39 18.77 9.25 -32.15
CA THR A 39 19.38 8.79 -33.40
C THR A 39 20.24 7.54 -33.23
N THR A 40 20.83 7.34 -32.04
CA THR A 40 21.73 6.21 -31.77
C THR A 40 20.99 4.89 -31.52
N GLY A 41 19.65 4.89 -31.42
CA GLY A 41 18.85 3.65 -31.28
C GLY A 41 19.19 2.83 -30.03
N LYS A 42 19.85 3.43 -29.03
CA LYS A 42 20.01 2.81 -27.71
C LYS A 42 18.66 2.88 -27.00
N ASN A 43 18.16 1.73 -26.56
CA ASN A 43 16.91 1.59 -25.81
C ASN A 43 16.76 2.74 -24.79
N VAL A 44 15.67 3.49 -24.94
CA VAL A 44 15.39 4.79 -24.28
C VAL A 44 15.17 4.67 -22.76
N ASP A 45 15.39 3.49 -22.18
CA ASP A 45 15.07 3.20 -20.78
C ASP A 45 16.08 3.74 -19.75
N GLU A 46 17.29 4.15 -20.16
CA GLU A 46 18.39 4.37 -19.22
C GLU A 46 18.67 5.84 -18.85
N HIS A 47 18.41 6.81 -19.75
CA HIS A 47 18.97 8.18 -19.60
C HIS A 47 18.03 9.22 -18.95
N TYR A 48 16.75 8.88 -18.68
CA TYR A 48 15.89 9.68 -17.79
C TYR A 48 16.08 9.33 -16.31
N CYS A 49 16.97 8.38 -15.99
CA CYS A 49 17.45 8.20 -14.63
C CYS A 49 18.44 9.33 -14.32
N LEU A 50 18.27 10.01 -13.17
CA LEU A 50 19.25 10.96 -12.66
C LEU A 50 20.65 10.31 -12.73
N GLN A 51 21.55 10.88 -13.53
CA GLN A 51 22.92 10.38 -13.66
C GLN A 51 23.54 10.29 -12.26
N PRO A 52 24.28 9.21 -11.94
CA PRO A 52 24.95 9.10 -10.66
C PRO A 52 25.98 10.23 -10.54
N LEU A 53 25.78 11.13 -9.58
CA LEU A 53 26.71 12.22 -9.29
C LEU A 53 28.09 11.63 -8.95
N VAL A 54 29.11 12.14 -9.64
CA VAL A 54 30.53 11.79 -9.45
C VAL A 54 30.90 11.94 -7.97
N GLY A 55 31.39 10.86 -7.35
CA GLY A 55 31.77 10.82 -5.92
C GLY A 55 30.97 9.85 -5.04
N ALA A 56 30.07 9.03 -5.59
CA ALA A 56 29.41 7.97 -4.83
C ALA A 56 30.40 6.85 -4.44
N SER A 57 30.50 6.55 -3.15
CA SER A 57 31.28 5.42 -2.61
C SER A 57 30.82 4.08 -3.22
N GLN A 58 31.72 3.09 -3.18
CA GLN A 58 31.67 1.77 -3.84
C GLN A 58 30.38 0.93 -3.67
N THR A 59 29.41 1.36 -2.85
CA THR A 59 28.10 0.73 -2.67
C THR A 59 26.95 1.42 -3.42
N GLY A 60 27.20 2.51 -4.16
CA GLY A 60 26.23 3.13 -5.07
C GLY A 60 25.10 3.94 -4.41
N TYR A 61 25.07 4.09 -3.08
CA TYR A 61 24.13 4.94 -2.35
C TYR A 61 24.87 6.06 -1.60
N ARG A 62 24.33 7.29 -1.63
CA ARG A 62 25.00 8.48 -1.05
C ARG A 62 24.84 8.63 0.47
N SER A 63 23.86 7.96 1.08
CA SER A 63 23.48 8.14 2.49
C SER A 63 23.66 6.87 3.32
N SER A 64 23.94 7.02 4.61
CA SER A 64 23.96 5.89 5.58
C SER A 64 22.62 5.16 5.63
N TRP A 65 22.65 3.86 5.91
CA TRP A 65 21.46 2.99 6.00
C TRP A 65 20.43 3.50 7.00
N TRP A 66 20.86 3.93 8.18
CA TRP A 66 19.99 4.47 9.23
C TRP A 66 19.29 5.76 8.83
N MET A 67 20.01 6.64 8.12
CA MET A 67 19.46 7.89 7.63
C MET A 67 18.41 7.64 6.54
N GLN A 68 18.67 6.67 5.63
CA GLN A 68 17.68 6.24 4.63
C GLN A 68 16.42 5.71 5.32
N PHE A 69 16.59 4.81 6.29
CA PHE A 69 15.49 4.21 7.04
C PHE A 69 14.65 5.26 7.79
N TYR A 70 15.28 6.16 8.54
CA TYR A 70 14.58 7.21 9.29
C TYR A 70 13.78 8.15 8.38
N CYS A 71 14.37 8.60 7.27
CA CYS A 71 13.70 9.46 6.31
C CYS A 71 12.49 8.79 5.67
N ILE A 72 12.60 7.50 5.30
CA ILE A 72 11.48 6.76 4.73
C ILE A 72 10.40 6.54 5.78
N LEU A 73 10.76 6.10 6.99
CA LEU A 73 9.81 5.89 8.08
C LEU A 73 9.04 7.16 8.40
N TRP A 74 9.72 8.31 8.51
CA TRP A 74 9.07 9.61 8.70
C TRP A 74 8.12 9.97 7.56
N ARG A 75 8.54 9.76 6.30
CA ARG A 75 7.70 10.00 5.12
C ARG A 75 6.46 9.10 5.10
N SER A 76 6.64 7.80 5.32
CA SER A 76 5.55 6.82 5.36
C SER A 76 4.59 7.10 6.50
N TRP A 77 5.11 7.44 7.69
CA TRP A 77 4.30 7.84 8.83
C TRP A 77 3.45 9.08 8.53
N LEU A 78 4.06 10.10 7.94
CA LEU A 78 3.35 11.31 7.56
C LEU A 78 2.31 11.04 6.47
N SER A 79 2.59 10.12 5.53
CA SER A 79 1.63 9.70 4.51
C SER A 79 0.38 9.09 5.15
N VAL A 80 0.58 8.18 6.12
CA VAL A 80 -0.51 7.54 6.87
C VAL A 80 -1.31 8.57 7.68
N LEU A 81 -0.64 9.53 8.32
CA LEU A 81 -1.31 10.57 9.11
C LEU A 81 -2.04 11.62 8.27
N LYS A 82 -1.51 11.95 7.09
CA LYS A 82 -2.08 12.98 6.20
C LYS A 82 -3.35 12.54 5.49
N ASP A 83 -3.62 11.24 5.41
CA ASP A 83 -4.80 10.70 4.78
C ASP A 83 -5.79 10.07 5.80
N PRO A 84 -6.32 10.88 6.75
CA PRO A 84 -7.21 10.35 7.78
C PRO A 84 -8.54 9.88 7.21
N MET A 85 -8.90 10.30 6.00
CA MET A 85 -10.15 9.87 5.37
C MET A 85 -10.11 8.39 5.02
N LEU A 86 -9.01 7.91 4.42
CA LEU A 86 -8.83 6.49 4.10
C LEU A 86 -8.89 5.62 5.36
N VAL A 87 -8.21 6.04 6.43
CA VAL A 87 -8.20 5.33 7.72
C VAL A 87 -9.59 5.29 8.35
N LYS A 88 -10.31 6.43 8.37
CA LYS A 88 -11.68 6.51 8.91
C LYS A 88 -12.65 5.61 8.15
N VAL A 89 -12.61 5.65 6.82
CA VAL A 89 -13.47 4.79 5.97
C VAL A 89 -13.18 3.33 6.24
N ARG A 90 -11.90 2.96 6.37
CA ARG A 90 -11.50 1.58 6.66
C ARG A 90 -12.00 1.11 8.03
N LEU A 91 -11.83 1.92 9.08
CA LEU A 91 -12.33 1.60 10.42
C LEU A 91 -13.86 1.49 10.46
N LEU A 92 -14.57 2.40 9.79
CA LEU A 92 -16.03 2.37 9.70
C LEU A 92 -16.51 1.13 8.95
N GLN A 93 -15.89 0.79 7.81
CA GLN A 93 -16.20 -0.43 7.07
C GLN A 93 -15.95 -1.68 7.93
N THR A 94 -14.81 -1.75 8.63
CA THR A 94 -14.49 -2.86 9.55
C THR A 94 -15.54 -2.97 10.65
N ALA A 95 -15.95 -1.85 11.26
CA ALA A 95 -16.97 -1.86 12.31
C ALA A 95 -18.34 -2.31 11.79
N MET A 96 -18.73 -1.88 10.58
CA MET A 96 -19.97 -2.33 9.94
C MET A 96 -19.95 -3.85 9.70
N VAL A 97 -18.88 -4.37 9.09
CA VAL A 97 -18.75 -5.82 8.81
C VAL A 97 -18.68 -6.63 10.10
N ALA A 98 -17.96 -6.14 11.13
CA ALA A 98 -17.90 -6.75 12.45
C ALA A 98 -19.29 -6.88 13.08
N THR A 99 -20.06 -5.79 13.04
CA THR A 99 -21.42 -5.76 13.59
C THR A 99 -22.34 -6.70 12.83
N LEU A 100 -22.25 -6.77 11.50
CA LEU A 100 -23.04 -7.69 10.68
C LEU A 100 -22.75 -9.16 11.04
N ILE A 101 -21.47 -9.55 11.10
CA ILE A 101 -21.08 -10.92 11.45
C ILE A 101 -21.47 -11.24 12.90
N GLY A 102 -21.23 -10.32 13.84
CA GLY A 102 -21.64 -10.46 15.23
C GLY A 102 -23.16 -10.59 15.40
N SER A 103 -23.96 -9.95 14.55
CA SER A 103 -25.42 -10.05 14.56
C SER A 103 -25.92 -11.38 14.03
N ILE A 104 -25.26 -11.95 13.00
CA ILE A 104 -25.64 -13.24 12.41
C ILE A 104 -25.47 -14.38 13.43
N TYR A 105 -24.39 -14.34 14.22
CA TYR A 105 -24.03 -15.38 15.18
C TYR A 105 -24.27 -14.95 16.63
N PHE A 106 -25.25 -14.07 16.86
CA PHE A 106 -25.44 -13.43 18.15
C PHE A 106 -25.84 -14.43 19.25
N GLY A 107 -25.10 -14.42 20.36
CA GLY A 107 -25.46 -15.14 21.58
C GLY A 107 -25.54 -16.67 21.43
N GLN A 108 -24.49 -17.29 20.91
CA GLN A 108 -24.52 -18.71 20.58
C GLN A 108 -24.47 -19.61 21.83
N VAL A 109 -25.39 -20.58 21.91
CA VAL A 109 -25.47 -21.57 22.99
C VAL A 109 -24.52 -22.74 22.69
N LEU A 110 -23.88 -23.28 23.73
CA LEU A 110 -22.96 -24.42 23.65
C LEU A 110 -23.71 -25.76 23.49
N ASP A 111 -24.35 -25.94 22.35
CA ASP A 111 -24.96 -27.22 21.92
C ASP A 111 -24.21 -27.78 20.69
N GLN A 112 -24.58 -28.97 20.19
CA GLN A 112 -23.97 -29.57 18.99
C GLN A 112 -24.07 -28.65 17.75
N ASP A 113 -25.24 -28.05 17.54
CA ASP A 113 -25.46 -27.01 16.52
C ASP A 113 -24.72 -25.70 16.87
N GLY A 114 -24.59 -25.45 18.17
CA GLY A 114 -23.75 -24.42 18.79
C GLY A 114 -22.33 -24.40 18.24
N VAL A 115 -21.65 -25.55 18.37
CA VAL A 115 -20.26 -25.74 17.95
C VAL A 115 -20.10 -25.56 16.45
N MET A 116 -21.04 -26.06 15.64
CA MET A 116 -20.99 -25.91 14.19
C MET A 116 -21.10 -24.43 13.78
N ASN A 117 -22.02 -23.68 14.40
CA ASN A 117 -22.17 -22.25 14.16
C ASN A 117 -20.96 -21.44 14.62
N ILE A 118 -20.33 -21.79 15.75
CA ILE A 118 -19.09 -21.14 16.21
C ILE A 118 -17.96 -21.35 15.20
N ASN A 119 -17.81 -22.57 14.67
CA ASN A 119 -16.82 -22.84 13.63
C ASN A 119 -17.11 -22.02 12.35
N GLY A 120 -18.37 -21.94 11.92
CA GLY A 120 -18.79 -21.10 10.80
C GLY A 120 -18.51 -19.61 11.05
N ALA A 121 -18.77 -19.13 12.26
CA ALA A 121 -18.50 -17.76 12.67
C ALA A 121 -17.00 -17.44 12.63
N LEU A 122 -16.14 -18.33 13.17
CA LEU A 122 -14.69 -18.19 13.15
C LEU A 122 -14.14 -18.21 11.71
N PHE A 123 -14.68 -19.09 10.86
CA PHE A 123 -14.32 -19.13 9.45
C PHE A 123 -14.67 -17.83 8.72
N LEU A 124 -15.91 -17.34 8.88
CA LEU A 124 -16.36 -16.09 8.26
C LEU A 124 -15.59 -14.88 8.80
N PHE A 125 -15.28 -14.88 10.10
CA PHE A 125 -14.46 -13.89 10.79
C PHE A 125 -13.07 -13.80 10.16
N LEU A 126 -12.35 -14.92 10.07
CA LEU A 126 -10.97 -14.95 9.54
C LEU A 126 -10.92 -14.64 8.05
N THR A 127 -11.91 -15.13 7.30
CA THR A 127 -12.04 -14.90 5.85
C THR A 127 -12.25 -13.42 5.55
N ASN A 128 -13.22 -12.77 6.20
CA ASN A 128 -13.46 -11.34 6.01
C ASN A 128 -12.23 -10.51 6.38
N MET A 129 -11.60 -10.84 7.50
CA MET A 129 -10.41 -10.15 7.95
C MET A 129 -9.25 -10.28 6.96
N THR A 130 -9.08 -11.47 6.39
CA THR A 130 -8.04 -11.74 5.38
C THR A 130 -8.27 -10.91 4.12
N PHE A 131 -9.47 -10.98 3.55
CA PHE A 131 -9.80 -10.21 2.35
C PHE A 131 -9.68 -8.71 2.57
N GLN A 132 -10.19 -8.19 3.69
CA GLN A 132 -10.14 -6.77 3.98
C GLN A 132 -8.71 -6.24 4.07
N ASN A 133 -7.78 -7.02 4.65
CA ASN A 133 -6.36 -6.63 4.71
C ASN A 133 -5.65 -6.77 3.37
N VAL A 134 -5.85 -7.88 2.64
CA VAL A 134 -5.26 -8.09 1.30
C VAL A 134 -5.65 -6.95 0.36
N PHE A 135 -6.95 -6.67 0.23
CA PHE A 135 -7.44 -5.65 -0.71
C PHE A 135 -6.99 -4.23 -0.33
N ALA A 136 -6.95 -3.92 0.96
CA ALA A 136 -6.48 -2.61 1.40
C ALA A 136 -5.00 -2.38 1.05
N VAL A 137 -4.16 -3.40 1.30
CA VAL A 137 -2.73 -3.34 0.98
C VAL A 137 -2.53 -3.28 -0.54
N ILE A 138 -3.29 -4.05 -1.31
CA ILE A 138 -3.23 -3.99 -2.77
C ILE A 138 -3.50 -2.58 -3.29
N ASN A 139 -4.57 -1.93 -2.82
CA ASN A 139 -4.93 -0.59 -3.29
C ASN A 139 -3.84 0.45 -2.98
N VAL A 140 -3.31 0.43 -1.76
CA VAL A 140 -2.31 1.42 -1.32
C VAL A 140 -0.95 1.15 -1.95
N PHE A 141 -0.44 -0.07 -1.84
CA PHE A 141 0.92 -0.39 -2.27
C PHE A 141 1.04 -0.44 -3.79
N SER A 142 0.05 -0.94 -4.53
CA SER A 142 0.09 -0.91 -5.99
C SER A 142 0.07 0.53 -6.56
N ALA A 143 -0.57 1.48 -5.87
CA ALA A 143 -0.52 2.89 -6.25
C ALA A 143 0.86 3.53 -5.99
N GLU A 144 1.56 3.11 -4.95
CA GLU A 144 2.90 3.61 -4.60
C GLU A 144 4.04 2.91 -5.36
N LEU A 145 3.83 1.68 -5.81
CA LEU A 145 4.82 0.85 -6.50
C LEU A 145 5.54 1.55 -7.68
N PRO A 146 4.86 2.26 -8.61
CA PRO A 146 5.55 2.94 -9.71
C PRO A 146 6.49 4.06 -9.23
N VAL A 147 6.11 4.76 -8.16
CA VAL A 147 6.97 5.79 -7.55
C VAL A 147 8.19 5.13 -6.92
N PHE A 148 7.99 4.04 -6.17
CA PHE A 148 9.08 3.27 -5.57
C PHE A 148 10.06 2.75 -6.63
N LEU A 149 9.57 2.20 -7.75
CA LEU A 149 10.43 1.69 -8.83
C LEU A 149 11.26 2.82 -9.46
N ARG A 150 10.69 4.02 -9.62
CA ARG A 150 11.42 5.20 -10.10
C ARG A 150 12.51 5.65 -9.12
N GLU A 151 12.18 5.67 -7.82
CA GLU A 151 13.12 6.06 -6.76
C GLU A 151 14.26 5.04 -6.60
N LYS A 152 13.96 3.73 -6.74
CA LYS A 152 14.95 2.65 -6.77
C LYS A 152 15.89 2.75 -7.97
N ARG A 153 15.37 3.00 -9.18
CA ARG A 153 16.20 3.19 -10.40
C ARG A 153 17.16 4.38 -10.25
N SER A 154 16.72 5.42 -9.54
CA SER A 154 17.55 6.60 -9.21
C SER A 154 18.55 6.37 -8.07
N ARG A 155 18.62 5.15 -7.50
CA ARG A 155 19.48 4.78 -6.36
C ARG A 155 19.33 5.72 -5.15
N LEU A 156 18.10 6.16 -4.86
CA LEU A 156 17.82 7.03 -3.72
C LEU A 156 17.92 6.30 -2.38
N TYR A 157 17.44 5.05 -2.31
CA TYR A 157 17.49 4.22 -1.10
C TYR A 157 17.43 2.73 -1.43
N ARG A 158 17.82 1.89 -0.46
CA ARG A 158 17.76 0.42 -0.57
C ARG A 158 16.33 -0.12 -0.42
N VAL A 159 16.04 -1.24 -1.08
CA VAL A 159 14.73 -1.91 -0.99
C VAL A 159 14.43 -2.34 0.45
N ASP A 160 15.43 -2.87 1.15
CA ASP A 160 15.30 -3.35 2.54
C ASP A 160 14.86 -2.23 3.50
N THR A 161 15.46 -1.04 3.37
CA THR A 161 15.11 0.14 4.20
C THR A 161 13.71 0.63 3.92
N TYR A 162 13.26 0.51 2.66
CA TYR A 162 11.90 0.91 2.29
C TYR A 162 10.85 -0.04 2.85
N PHE A 163 11.07 -1.35 2.68
CA PHE A 163 10.16 -2.36 3.20
C PHE A 163 10.01 -2.24 4.72
N LEU A 164 11.13 -2.23 5.46
CA LEU A 164 11.08 -2.10 6.93
C LEU A 164 10.47 -0.77 7.38
N GLY A 165 10.86 0.35 6.76
CA GLY A 165 10.35 1.67 7.12
C GLY A 165 8.84 1.79 6.92
N LYS A 166 8.33 1.26 5.80
CA LYS A 166 6.89 1.24 5.50
C LYS A 166 6.13 0.30 6.42
N THR A 167 6.61 -0.93 6.62
CA THR A 167 5.96 -1.91 7.49
C THR A 167 5.83 -1.38 8.92
N ILE A 168 6.86 -0.75 9.47
CA ILE A 168 6.81 -0.17 10.82
C ILE A 168 5.85 1.04 10.88
N ALA A 169 5.81 1.86 9.84
CA ALA A 169 4.90 2.99 9.78
C ALA A 169 3.42 2.56 9.71
N GLU A 170 3.12 1.43 9.05
CA GLU A 170 1.75 0.89 8.91
C GLU A 170 1.34 -0.03 10.08
N LEU A 171 2.30 -0.47 10.91
CA LEU A 171 2.08 -1.38 12.04
C LEU A 171 0.95 -0.95 12.99
N PRO A 172 0.79 0.33 13.38
CA PRO A 172 -0.32 0.72 14.25
C PRO A 172 -1.69 0.48 13.62
N LEU A 173 -1.81 0.64 12.30
CA LEU A 173 -3.06 0.35 11.59
C LEU A 173 -3.33 -1.16 11.53
N PHE A 174 -2.28 -1.96 11.32
CA PHE A 174 -2.39 -3.42 11.33
C PHE A 174 -2.72 -4.00 12.70
N ILE A 175 -2.55 -3.25 13.79
CA ILE A 175 -3.03 -3.63 15.13
C ILE A 175 -4.43 -3.05 15.40
N ALA A 176 -4.66 -1.79 15.06
CA ALA A 176 -5.92 -1.10 15.36
C ALA A 176 -7.13 -1.71 14.63
N VAL A 177 -6.97 -2.11 13.36
CA VAL A 177 -8.07 -2.69 12.58
C VAL A 177 -8.51 -4.06 13.14
N PRO A 178 -7.62 -5.04 13.40
CA PRO A 178 -8.00 -6.28 14.09
C PRO A 178 -8.56 -6.07 15.48
N PHE A 179 -8.03 -5.08 16.21
CA PHE A 179 -8.50 -4.76 17.55
C PHE A 179 -9.97 -4.34 17.52
N VAL A 180 -10.34 -3.39 16.64
CA VAL A 180 -11.73 -2.95 16.48
C VAL A 180 -12.62 -4.11 16.07
N PHE A 181 -12.21 -4.89 15.06
CA PHE A 181 -12.99 -6.02 14.57
C PHE A 181 -13.23 -7.09 15.66
N THR A 182 -12.18 -7.47 16.38
CA THR A 182 -12.27 -8.47 17.46
C THR A 182 -13.06 -7.94 18.65
N SER A 183 -12.88 -6.66 19.01
CA SER A 183 -13.58 -6.05 20.15
C SER A 183 -15.10 -6.01 19.99
N ILE A 184 -15.60 -5.90 18.77
CA ILE A 184 -17.03 -5.90 18.47
C ILE A 184 -17.55 -7.34 18.35
N THR A 185 -16.91 -8.15 17.52
CA THR A 185 -17.45 -9.47 17.14
C THR A 185 -17.30 -10.51 18.26
N TYR A 186 -16.21 -10.49 19.02
CA TYR A 186 -15.95 -11.47 20.09
C TYR A 186 -17.04 -11.51 21.18
N PRO A 187 -17.44 -10.37 21.79
CA PRO A 187 -18.53 -10.37 22.76
C PRO A 187 -19.90 -10.62 22.12
N MET A 188 -20.14 -10.20 20.87
CA MET A 188 -21.43 -10.40 20.20
C MET A 188 -21.73 -11.88 19.93
N ILE A 189 -20.74 -12.67 19.51
CA ILE A 189 -20.93 -14.11 19.27
C ILE A 189 -21.16 -14.87 20.59
N GLY A 190 -20.69 -14.33 21.71
CA GLY A 190 -20.75 -15.02 23.02
C GLY A 190 -19.62 -16.03 23.20
N LEU A 191 -18.43 -15.75 22.67
CA LEU A 191 -17.24 -16.58 22.93
C LEU A 191 -16.88 -16.58 24.43
N GLN A 192 -15.99 -17.51 24.81
CA GLN A 192 -15.57 -17.71 26.19
C GLN A 192 -15.17 -16.39 26.88
N ALA A 193 -15.92 -16.02 27.90
CA ALA A 193 -15.61 -14.83 28.69
C ALA A 193 -14.28 -15.01 29.43
N GLY A 194 -13.34 -14.09 29.18
CA GLY A 194 -12.05 -14.07 29.86
C GLY A 194 -11.03 -13.19 29.15
N LEU A 195 -10.16 -12.57 29.94
CA LEU A 195 -9.13 -11.67 29.39
C LEU A 195 -8.05 -12.46 28.62
N GLN A 196 -7.67 -13.63 29.13
CA GLN A 196 -6.70 -14.52 28.48
C GLN A 196 -7.17 -15.06 27.12
N PRO A 197 -8.36 -15.67 26.97
CA PRO A 197 -8.84 -16.14 25.66
C PRO A 197 -9.14 -15.01 24.68
N TYR A 198 -9.49 -13.81 25.17
CA TYR A 198 -9.60 -12.63 24.32
C TYR A 198 -8.25 -12.17 23.77
N LEU A 199 -7.22 -12.09 24.62
CA LEU A 199 -5.87 -11.70 24.18
C LEU A 199 -5.24 -12.71 23.21
N THR A 200 -5.45 -14.01 23.43
CA THR A 200 -4.97 -15.03 22.49
C THR A 200 -5.67 -14.92 21.15
N ALA A 201 -6.99 -14.70 21.12
CA ALA A 201 -7.72 -14.44 19.89
C ALA A 201 -7.20 -13.19 19.18
N LEU A 202 -7.06 -12.07 19.89
CA LEU A 202 -6.53 -10.82 19.32
C LEU A 202 -5.13 -11.01 18.73
N PHE A 203 -4.26 -11.76 19.41
CA PHE A 203 -2.92 -12.08 18.92
C PHE A 203 -2.95 -12.89 17.63
N ILE A 204 -3.75 -13.97 17.59
CA ILE A 204 -3.92 -14.81 16.40
C ILE A 204 -4.43 -13.97 15.22
N VAL A 205 -5.46 -13.15 15.44
CA VAL A 205 -6.06 -12.33 14.38
C VAL A 205 -5.08 -11.27 13.88
N THR A 206 -4.25 -10.71 14.76
CA THR A 206 -3.18 -9.79 14.37
C THR A 206 -2.12 -10.50 13.53
N LEU A 207 -1.73 -11.73 13.88
CA LEU A 207 -0.83 -12.52 13.03
C LEU A 207 -1.44 -12.80 11.65
N VAL A 208 -2.71 -13.21 11.60
CA VAL A 208 -3.43 -13.45 10.35
C VAL A 208 -3.42 -12.18 9.51
N ALA A 209 -3.74 -11.01 10.09
CA ALA A 209 -3.70 -9.74 9.37
C ALA A 209 -2.31 -9.39 8.79
N ASN A 210 -1.22 -9.73 9.50
CA ASN A 210 0.14 -9.56 9.00
C ASN A 210 0.45 -10.52 7.83
N VAL A 211 0.00 -11.77 7.91
CA VAL A 211 0.13 -12.74 6.82
C VAL A 211 -0.66 -12.28 5.60
N SER A 212 -1.92 -11.87 5.78
CA SER A 212 -2.76 -11.29 4.73
C SER A 212 -2.12 -10.07 4.06
N THR A 213 -1.52 -9.20 4.86
CA THR A 213 -0.79 -8.03 4.36
C THR A 213 0.42 -8.43 3.50
N SER A 214 1.16 -9.45 3.93
CA SER A 214 2.30 -9.99 3.18
C SER A 214 1.87 -10.56 1.82
N PHE A 215 0.75 -11.29 1.79
CA PHE A 215 0.14 -11.72 0.53
C PHE A 215 -0.29 -10.53 -0.34
N GLY A 216 -0.86 -9.48 0.25
CA GLY A 216 -1.18 -8.24 -0.46
C GLY A 216 0.04 -7.63 -1.15
N TYR A 217 1.17 -7.50 -0.45
CA TYR A 217 2.41 -7.01 -1.06
C TYR A 217 2.92 -7.93 -2.18
N LEU A 218 2.85 -9.25 -2.00
CA LEU A 218 3.24 -10.23 -3.03
C LEU A 218 2.42 -10.04 -4.31
N ILE A 219 1.09 -9.99 -4.18
CA ILE A 219 0.15 -9.82 -5.30
C ILE A 219 0.39 -8.47 -6.00
N SER A 220 0.59 -7.40 -5.22
CA SER A 220 0.88 -6.09 -5.79
C SER A 220 2.20 -6.02 -6.55
N CYS A 221 3.25 -6.69 -6.07
CA CYS A 221 4.53 -6.77 -6.77
C CYS A 221 4.42 -7.60 -8.07
N ALA A 222 3.57 -8.64 -8.08
CA ALA A 222 3.34 -9.49 -9.24
C ALA A 222 2.47 -8.83 -10.31
N SER A 223 1.74 -7.76 -9.98
CA SER A 223 0.74 -7.15 -10.85
C SER A 223 1.18 -5.78 -11.38
N SER A 224 1.02 -5.55 -12.68
CA SER A 224 1.40 -4.27 -13.32
C SER A 224 0.37 -3.15 -13.15
N SER A 225 -0.85 -3.47 -12.69
CA SER A 225 -1.92 -2.50 -12.45
C SER A 225 -2.76 -2.88 -11.24
N ILE A 226 -3.39 -1.87 -10.62
CA ILE A 226 -4.27 -2.07 -9.45
C ILE A 226 -5.44 -2.99 -9.82
N SER A 227 -6.08 -2.75 -10.98
CA SER A 227 -7.23 -3.56 -11.42
C SER A 227 -6.86 -5.04 -11.59
N MET A 228 -5.71 -5.35 -12.17
CA MET A 228 -5.26 -6.74 -12.29
C MET A 228 -4.98 -7.37 -10.91
N ALA A 229 -4.33 -6.62 -10.00
CA ALA A 229 -4.05 -7.10 -8.66
C ALA A 229 -5.35 -7.44 -7.88
N LEU A 230 -6.38 -6.60 -8.01
CA LEU A 230 -7.68 -6.83 -7.39
C LEU A 230 -8.42 -8.03 -7.98
N SER A 231 -8.30 -8.27 -9.29
CA SER A 231 -8.91 -9.44 -9.93
C SER A 231 -8.20 -10.76 -9.59
N VAL A 232 -6.88 -10.74 -9.44
CA VAL A 232 -6.06 -11.93 -9.13
C VAL A 232 -6.05 -12.24 -7.63
N GLY A 233 -6.28 -11.25 -6.77
CA GLY A 233 -6.28 -11.40 -5.32
C GLY A 233 -7.16 -12.55 -4.79
N PRO A 234 -8.48 -12.56 -5.07
CA PRO A 234 -9.34 -13.63 -4.56
C PRO A 234 -8.96 -15.03 -5.02
N PRO A 235 -8.69 -15.31 -6.31
CA PRO A 235 -8.22 -16.63 -6.76
C PRO A 235 -6.96 -17.14 -6.07
N VAL A 236 -6.05 -16.25 -5.64
CA VAL A 236 -4.83 -16.63 -4.93
C VAL A 236 -5.09 -16.91 -3.45
N VAL A 237 -6.03 -16.18 -2.82
CA VAL A 237 -6.31 -16.29 -1.37
C VAL A 237 -7.30 -17.41 -1.06
N ILE A 238 -8.32 -17.63 -1.89
CA ILE A 238 -9.40 -18.61 -1.66
C ILE A 238 -8.89 -20.04 -1.40
N PRO A 239 -7.88 -20.58 -2.13
CA PRO A 239 -7.37 -21.94 -1.89
C PRO A 239 -6.75 -22.14 -0.50
N PHE A 240 -6.33 -21.08 0.19
CA PHE A 240 -5.80 -21.16 1.55
C PHE A 240 -6.89 -21.06 2.63
N LEU A 241 -8.13 -20.80 2.23
CA LEU A 241 -9.29 -20.72 3.12
C LEU A 241 -10.08 -22.04 3.18
N ILE A 242 -9.92 -22.92 2.19
CA ILE A 242 -10.53 -24.27 2.16
C ILE A 242 -9.67 -25.29 2.91
#